data_AF-A0A1B8YI11-F1
#
_entry.id   AF-A0A1B8YI11-F1
#
_cell.length_a   1.000
_cell.length_b   1.000
_cell.length_c   1.000
_cell.angle_alpha   90.00
_cell.angle_beta   90.00
_cell.angle_gamma   90.00
#
_symmetry.space_group_name_H-M   'P 1'
#
loop_
_entity.id
_entity.type
_entity.pdbx_description
1 polymer ?
#
loop_
_entity_poly.entity_id
_entity_poly.type
_entity_poly.pdbx_seq_one_letter_code
_entity_poly.pdbx_strand_id
1 'polypeptide(L)'
;MGIIHVTNNMKNDTIEVAINYWSTDYARFTVSDDYFNISPGYFRASWFVDDWRGYIMSVKRLGITFSYFILPDTKIIVGENRVTENEYVIKPLFVS
;
A
#
# COMPACT_ATOMS: atom_id res chain seq x y z
N MET A 1 -13.89 -9.10 -4.55
CA MET A 1 -12.44 -9.15 -4.78
C MET A 1 -11.99 -7.91 -5.53
N GLY A 2 -11.46 -6.95 -4.79
CA GLY A 2 -10.69 -5.83 -5.33
C GLY A 2 -9.20 -6.17 -5.34
N ILE A 3 -8.43 -5.35 -6.04
CA ILE A 3 -6.97 -5.46 -6.08
C ILE A 3 -6.38 -4.11 -5.70
N ILE A 4 -5.37 -4.11 -4.85
CA ILE A 4 -4.61 -2.89 -4.52
C ILE A 4 -3.31 -2.91 -5.33
N HIS A 5 -3.09 -1.87 -6.12
CA HIS A 5 -1.88 -1.66 -6.90
C HIS A 5 -1.04 -0.56 -6.26
N VAL A 6 0.23 -0.84 -5.95
CA VAL A 6 1.14 0.16 -5.37
C VAL A 6 2.33 0.39 -6.30
N THR A 7 2.49 1.63 -6.76
CA THR A 7 3.61 2.05 -7.61
C THR A 7 4.59 2.88 -6.80
N ASN A 8 5.88 2.53 -6.89
CA ASN A 8 6.95 3.37 -6.42
C ASN A 8 7.35 4.36 -7.54
N ASN A 9 6.95 5.62 -7.39
CA ASN A 9 7.29 6.70 -8.33
C ASN A 9 8.38 7.65 -7.78
N MET A 10 9.21 7.15 -6.86
CA MET A 10 10.40 7.84 -6.40
C MET A 10 11.53 7.68 -7.40
N LYS A 11 12.51 8.59 -7.41
CA LYS A 11 13.61 8.54 -8.38
C LYS A 11 14.64 7.45 -8.05
N ASN A 12 15.10 7.38 -6.81
CA ASN A 12 16.29 6.60 -6.45
C ASN A 12 16.13 5.72 -5.20
N ASP A 13 14.94 5.70 -4.58
CA ASP A 13 14.72 5.03 -3.31
C ASP A 13 13.81 3.81 -3.48
N THR A 14 14.19 2.68 -2.89
CA THR A 14 13.29 1.53 -2.72
C THR A 14 12.37 1.80 -1.54
N ILE A 15 11.08 1.48 -1.67
CA ILE A 15 10.15 1.44 -0.54
C ILE A 15 9.89 0.00 -0.10
N GLU A 16 9.60 -0.15 1.19
CA GLU A 16 9.01 -1.33 1.79
C GLU A 16 7.51 -1.08 2.02
N VAL A 17 6.64 -1.94 1.49
CA VAL A 17 5.18 -1.79 1.63
C VAL A 17 4.56 -3.04 2.23
N ALA A 18 3.75 -2.85 3.26
CA ALA A 18 2.89 -3.86 3.86
C ALA A 18 1.44 -3.37 3.85
N ILE A 19 0.48 -4.27 3.66
CA ILE A 19 -0.96 -3.96 3.74
C ILE A 19 -1.57 -5.04 4.62
N ASN A 20 -2.34 -4.65 5.65
CA ASN A 20 -3.01 -5.63 6.49
C ASN A 20 -4.04 -6.44 5.70
N TYR A 21 -4.51 -7.53 6.27
CA TYR A 21 -5.65 -8.28 5.75
C TYR A 21 -6.71 -8.45 6.85
N TRP A 22 -7.93 -8.73 6.43
CA TRP A 22 -9.02 -9.15 7.30
C TRP A 22 -9.14 -10.68 7.26
N SER A 23 -9.65 -11.28 8.34
CA SER A 23 -9.96 -12.73 8.34
C SER A 23 -11.05 -13.12 7.33
N THR A 24 -11.78 -12.13 6.81
CA THR A 24 -12.81 -12.27 5.78
C THR A 24 -12.25 -12.19 4.35
N ASP A 25 -10.98 -11.81 4.17
CA ASP A 25 -10.36 -11.76 2.84
C ASP A 25 -10.15 -13.17 2.31
N TYR A 26 -10.45 -13.37 1.03
CA TYR A 26 -10.42 -14.70 0.42
C TYR A 26 -8.98 -15.23 0.31
N ALA A 27 -8.63 -16.11 1.25
CA ALA A 27 -7.33 -16.78 1.32
C ALA A 27 -7.13 -17.89 0.27
N ARG A 28 -7.46 -17.64 -1.00
CA ARG A 28 -7.03 -18.56 -2.09
C ARG A 28 -5.54 -18.45 -2.39
N PHE A 29 -4.92 -17.35 -1.97
CA PHE A 29 -3.48 -17.11 -2.05
C PHE A 29 -2.94 -16.88 -0.64
N THR A 30 -1.66 -17.19 -0.40
CA THR A 30 -0.99 -16.84 0.86
C THR A 30 -1.09 -15.33 1.05
N VAL A 31 -1.96 -14.91 1.96
CA VAL A 31 -2.10 -13.51 2.36
C VAL A 31 -1.00 -13.24 3.38
N SER A 32 -0.17 -12.23 3.13
CA SER A 32 0.91 -11.83 4.02
C SER A 32 0.85 -10.32 4.17
N ASP A 33 0.93 -9.88 5.42
CA ASP A 33 1.11 -8.50 5.87
C ASP A 33 2.61 -8.16 6.06
N ASP A 34 3.51 -9.00 5.54
CA ASP A 34 4.94 -8.72 5.53
C ASP A 34 5.25 -7.52 4.63
N TYR A 35 6.38 -6.88 4.89
CA TYR A 35 6.90 -5.83 4.03
C TYR A 35 7.47 -6.41 2.74
N PHE A 36 7.11 -5.77 1.63
CA PHE A 36 7.64 -6.09 0.31
C PHE A 36 8.36 -4.89 -0.29
N ASN A 37 9.53 -5.16 -0.86
CA ASN A 37 10.33 -4.16 -1.54
C ASN A 37 9.75 -3.83 -2.92
N ILE A 38 9.65 -2.55 -3.24
CA ILE A 38 9.31 -2.04 -4.57
C ILE A 38 10.40 -1.07 -5.00
N SER A 39 11.17 -1.45 -6.01
CA SER A 39 12.22 -0.61 -6.59
C SER A 39 11.65 0.63 -7.30
N PRO A 40 12.43 1.72 -7.45
CA PRO A 40 12.04 2.90 -8.22
C PRO A 40 11.48 2.57 -9.61
N GLY A 41 10.33 3.15 -9.97
CA GLY A 41 9.67 2.97 -11.26
C GLY A 41 8.90 1.65 -11.42
N TYR A 42 8.96 0.74 -10.44
CA TYR A 42 8.20 -0.49 -10.45
C TYR A 42 6.90 -0.36 -9.66
N PHE A 43 5.97 -1.26 -9.94
CA PHE A 43 4.74 -1.42 -9.20
C PHE A 43 4.56 -2.86 -8.72
N ARG A 44 3.70 -3.03 -7.73
CA ARG A 44 3.27 -4.33 -7.23
C ARG A 44 1.76 -4.39 -7.12
N ALA A 45 1.18 -5.47 -7.61
CA ALA A 45 -0.24 -5.78 -7.58
C ALA A 45 -0.43 -7.16 -6.94
N SER A 46 -0.14 -7.25 -5.64
CA SER A 46 -0.10 -8.54 -4.92
C SER A 46 -1.14 -8.66 -3.80
N TRP A 47 -1.88 -7.60 -3.52
CA TRP A 47 -2.88 -7.59 -2.46
C TRP A 47 -4.28 -7.72 -3.06
N PHE A 48 -4.79 -8.95 -2.98
CA PHE A 48 -6.17 -9.28 -3.30
C PHE A 48 -6.98 -9.17 -2.01
N VAL A 49 -8.05 -8.39 -2.06
CA VAL A 49 -8.82 -7.98 -0.89
C VAL A 49 -10.31 -8.11 -1.15
N ASP A 50 -11.12 -8.42 -0.15
CA ASP A 50 -12.58 -8.59 -0.30
C ASP A 50 -13.40 -7.70 0.61
N ASP A 51 -12.83 -7.28 1.74
CA ASP A 51 -13.52 -6.40 2.66
C ASP A 51 -13.55 -4.94 2.17
N TRP A 52 -14.74 -4.36 2.07
CA TRP A 52 -14.93 -2.99 1.59
C TRP A 52 -14.81 -1.93 2.69
N ARG A 53 -14.57 -2.32 3.95
CA ARG A 53 -14.34 -1.36 5.05
C ARG A 53 -13.00 -0.63 4.93
N GLY A 54 -12.09 -1.12 4.10
CA GLY A 54 -10.77 -0.54 3.86
C GLY A 54 -9.65 -1.22 4.65
N TYR A 55 -8.43 -0.73 4.41
CA TYR A 55 -7.17 -1.33 4.86
C TYR A 55 -6.20 -0.25 5.34
N ILE A 56 -5.22 -0.68 6.11
CA ILE A 56 -4.06 0.08 6.52
C ILE A 56 -2.87 -0.38 5.69
N MET A 57 -2.34 0.53 4.88
CA MET A 57 -1.08 0.36 4.19
C MET A 57 0.03 1.03 4.99
N SER A 58 1.10 0.31 5.26
CA SER A 58 2.33 0.82 5.84
C SER A 58 3.39 0.97 4.75
N VAL A 59 3.98 2.15 4.64
CA VAL A 59 5.07 2.47 3.71
C VAL A 59 6.29 2.87 4.53
N LYS A 60 7.37 2.10 4.42
CA LYS A 60 8.63 2.36 5.08
C LYS A 60 9.68 2.83 4.06
N ARG A 61 10.33 3.95 4.38
CA ARG A 61 11.36 4.62 3.58
C ARG A 61 12.36 5.29 4.51
N LEU A 62 13.66 5.12 4.26
CA LEU A 62 14.73 5.78 5.02
C LEU A 62 14.60 5.62 6.55
N GLY A 63 14.11 4.47 7.01
CA GLY A 63 13.87 4.18 8.43
C GLY A 63 12.63 4.83 9.04
N ILE A 64 11.86 5.60 8.26
CA ILE A 64 10.59 6.19 8.69
C ILE A 64 9.44 5.36 8.12
N THR A 65 8.45 5.07 8.96
CA THR A 65 7.23 4.36 8.57
C THR A 65 6.04 5.32 8.58
N PHE A 66 5.29 5.35 7.49
CA PHE A 66 4.05 6.09 7.34
C PHE A 66 2.89 5.12 7.08
N SER A 67 1.79 5.25 7.82
CA SER A 67 0.60 4.44 7.62
C SER A 67 -0.51 5.23 6.92
N TYR A 68 -1.30 4.59 6.09
CA TYR A 68 -2.36 5.22 5.30
C TYR A 68 -3.62 4.35 5.33
N PHE A 69 -4.80 4.96 5.40
CA PHE A 69 -6.05 4.29 5.10
C PHE A 69 -6.26 4.26 3.58
N ILE A 70 -6.61 3.09 3.04
CA ILE A 70 -6.84 2.86 1.61
C ILE A 70 -8.03 1.92 1.40
N LEU A 71 -8.62 1.96 0.20
CA LEU A 71 -9.77 1.12 -0.18
C LEU A 71 -9.36 -0.02 -1.13
N PRO A 72 -10.19 -1.07 -1.27
CA PRO A 72 -10.07 -2.01 -2.38
C PRO A 72 -10.10 -1.34 -3.75
N ASP A 73 -9.64 -2.07 -4.77
CA ASP A 73 -9.73 -1.68 -6.19
C ASP A 73 -9.14 -0.30 -6.47
N THR A 74 -7.93 -0.09 -5.94
CA THR A 74 -7.31 1.22 -5.87
C THR A 74 -5.89 1.22 -6.43
N LYS A 75 -5.50 2.36 -7.00
CA LYS A 75 -4.14 2.62 -7.47
C LYS A 75 -3.46 3.60 -6.54
N ILE A 76 -2.46 3.10 -5.83
CA ILE A 76 -1.58 3.88 -4.97
C ILE A 76 -0.32 4.27 -5.72
N ILE A 77 0.04 5.55 -5.66
CA ILE A 77 1.35 6.04 -6.13
C ILE A 77 2.08 6.66 -4.96
N VAL A 78 3.21 6.06 -4.59
CA VAL A 78 4.13 6.61 -3.60
C VAL A 78 5.16 7.47 -4.33
N GLY A 79 5.05 8.79 -4.17
CA GLY A 79 5.99 9.76 -4.74
C GLY A 79 6.87 10.40 -3.66
N GLU A 80 7.81 11.24 -4.10
CA GLU A 80 8.81 11.87 -3.22
C GLU A 80 8.20 12.63 -2.03
N ASN A 81 7.10 13.36 -2.28
CA ASN A 81 6.52 14.31 -1.32
C ASN A 81 5.06 14.00 -0.96
N ARG A 82 4.44 13.00 -1.60
CA ARG A 82 3.03 12.68 -1.43
C ARG A 82 2.73 11.24 -1.84
N VAL A 83 1.68 10.70 -1.24
CA VAL A 83 1.05 9.46 -1.67
C VAL A 83 -0.32 9.81 -2.26
N THR A 84 -0.67 9.19 -3.38
CA THR A 84 -2.00 9.34 -3.98
C THR A 84 -2.74 8.02 -4.06
N GLU A 85 -4.05 8.07 -3.86
CA GLU A 85 -5.01 7.01 -4.10
C GLU A 85 -5.95 7.43 -5.22
N ASN A 86 -5.95 6.71 -6.35
CA ASN A 86 -6.78 7.05 -7.51
C ASN A 86 -6.70 8.54 -7.90
N GLU A 87 -5.46 9.07 -7.96
CA GLU A 87 -5.13 10.47 -8.24
C GLU A 87 -5.38 11.49 -7.11
N TYR A 88 -6.06 11.11 -6.04
CA TYR A 88 -6.29 11.96 -4.87
C TYR A 88 -5.15 11.85 -3.86
N VAL A 89 -4.68 12.98 -3.33
CA VAL A 89 -3.63 12.98 -2.30
C VAL A 89 -4.20 12.47 -0.97
N ILE A 90 -3.61 11.41 -0.44
CA ILE A 90 -3.92 10.88 0.89
C ILE A 90 -2.84 11.31 1.89
N LYS A 91 -3.25 11.49 3.14
CA LYS A 91 -2.35 11.88 4.24
C LYS A 91 -2.03 10.67 5.11
N PRO A 92 -0.83 10.64 5.72
CA PRO A 92 -0.50 9.61 6.68
C PRO A 92 -1.43 9.72 7.90
N LEU A 93 -1.74 8.57 8.49
CA LEU A 93 -2.39 8.44 9.77
C LEU A 93 -1.40 8.85 10.86
N PHE A 94 -1.72 9.90 11.60
CA PHE A 94 -0.96 10.27 12.78
C PHE A 94 -1.53 9.53 13.98
N VAL A 95 -0.70 8.69 14.61
CA VAL A 95 -1.04 8.06 15.89
C VAL A 95 -0.45 8.97 16.97
N SER A 96 -1.30 9.68 17.69
CA SER A 96 -0.93 10.53 18.84
C SER A 96 -0.82 9.71 20.12
#